data_AF-A0A0F9E3P0-F1
#
_entry.id   AF-A0A0F9E3P0-F1
#
_cell.length_a   1.000
_cell.length_b   1.000
_cell.length_c   1.000
_cell.angle_alpha   90.00
_cell.angle_beta   90.00
_cell.angle_gamma   90.00
#
_symmetry.space_group_name_H-M   'P 1'
#
loop_
_entity.id
_entity.type
_entity.pdbx_description
1 polymer ?
#
loop_
_entity_poly.entity_id
_entity_poly.type
_entity_poly.pdbx_seq_one_letter_code
_entity_poly.pdbx_strand_id
1 'polypeptide(L)'
;MIIWYVWRSDSSDSVLLMVNKAFRFELKPTKQQLPLLAQHAGIRRKAWNWSLERVKDREIRANGPELHKAWNQWKKENAPYSSLSSKCAPQEAFSDLADAFESHWNNGSLCL
;
A
#
# COMPACT_ATOMS: atom_id res chain seq x y z
N MET A 1 -24.76 3.59 -3.90
CA MET A 1 -25.61 4.50 -3.09
C MET A 1 -25.00 4.56 -1.69
N ILE A 2 -24.09 5.51 -1.46
CA ILE A 2 -23.36 5.64 -0.18
C ILE A 2 -23.89 6.90 0.51
N ILE A 3 -24.53 6.72 1.65
CA ILE A 3 -25.07 7.77 2.49
C ILE A 3 -23.92 8.27 3.38
N TRP A 4 -23.50 9.52 3.18
CA TRP A 4 -22.57 10.20 4.07
C TRP A 4 -23.36 10.79 5.25
N TYR A 5 -23.06 10.35 6.47
CA TYR A 5 -23.48 11.10 7.66
C TYR A 5 -22.52 12.28 7.84
N VAL A 6 -22.94 13.47 7.37
CA VAL A 6 -22.29 14.75 7.69
C VAL A 6 -22.85 15.23 9.03
N TRP A 7 -22.01 15.24 10.07
CA TRP A 7 -22.34 15.90 11.33
C TRP A 7 -22.17 17.42 11.15
N ARG A 8 -23.29 18.13 11.07
CA ARG A 8 -23.35 19.58 10.89
C ARG A 8 -23.63 20.22 12.24
N SER A 9 -22.62 20.82 12.86
CA SER A 9 -22.82 21.76 13.97
C SER A 9 -23.04 23.14 13.36
N ASP A 10 -24.27 23.64 13.46
CA ASP A 10 -24.60 25.01 13.11
C ASP A 10 -23.93 25.95 14.12
N SER A 11 -23.06 26.82 13.64
CA SER A 11 -22.58 27.99 14.39
C SER A 11 -22.53 29.16 13.42
N SER A 12 -23.54 30.00 13.53
CA SER A 12 -23.72 31.24 12.79
C SER A 12 -22.66 32.24 13.23
N ASP A 13 -21.52 32.32 12.54
CA ASP A 13 -20.63 33.48 12.58
C ASP A 13 -19.73 33.54 11.34
N SER A 14 -19.63 34.74 10.79
CA SER A 14 -19.19 35.07 9.44
C SER A 14 -17.67 35.14 9.27
N VAL A 15 -17.02 33.97 9.18
CA VAL A 15 -15.83 33.68 8.35
C VAL A 15 -15.62 32.17 8.43
N LEU A 16 -15.79 31.45 7.31
CA LEU A 16 -15.60 29.99 7.26
C LEU A 16 -14.10 29.66 7.35
N LEU A 17 -13.57 29.70 8.56
CA LEU A 17 -12.22 29.25 8.87
C LEU A 17 -12.25 27.71 8.89
N MET A 18 -11.86 27.09 7.78
CA MET A 18 -11.69 25.64 7.71
C MET A 18 -10.50 25.24 8.59
N VAL A 19 -10.80 24.85 9.84
CA VAL A 19 -9.80 24.32 10.76
C VAL A 19 -9.53 22.85 10.42
N ASN A 20 -8.42 22.59 9.74
CA ASN A 20 -7.91 21.22 9.56
C ASN A 20 -7.32 20.72 10.89
N LYS A 21 -8.03 19.80 11.56
CA LYS A 21 -7.54 19.11 12.76
C LYS A 21 -6.82 17.83 12.36
N ALA A 22 -5.52 17.74 12.62
CA ALA A 22 -4.75 16.52 12.47
C ALA A 22 -4.53 15.87 13.84
N PHE A 23 -4.81 14.57 13.96
CA PHE A 23 -4.56 13.79 15.16
C PHE A 23 -3.37 12.87 14.94
N ARG A 24 -2.41 12.87 15.86
CA ARG A 24 -1.28 11.95 15.84
C ARG A 24 -1.56 10.78 16.77
N PHE A 25 -1.74 9.59 16.20
CA PHE A 25 -1.91 8.35 16.94
C PHE A 25 -0.65 7.51 16.83
N GLU A 26 -0.21 6.93 17.95
CA GLU A 26 0.88 5.96 17.98
C GLU A 26 0.31 4.58 18.31
N LEU A 27 0.67 3.57 17.52
CA LEU A 27 0.38 2.18 17.86
C LEU A 27 1.30 1.74 18.99
N LYS A 28 0.74 1.11 20.04
CA LYS A 28 1.50 0.46 21.12
C LYS A 28 1.45 -1.06 20.95
N PRO A 29 2.24 -1.63 20.02
CA PRO A 29 2.21 -3.07 19.78
C PRO A 29 2.77 -3.84 20.98
N THR A 30 2.17 -5.00 21.26
CA THR A 30 2.70 -5.94 22.26
C THR A 30 4.00 -6.57 21.75
N LYS A 31 4.76 -7.20 22.67
CA LYS A 31 5.97 -7.97 22.33
C LYS A 31 5.70 -9.05 21.26
N GLN A 32 4.48 -9.58 21.20
CA GLN A 32 4.06 -10.57 20.20
C GLN A 32 3.68 -9.95 18.85
N GLN A 33 3.17 -8.70 18.83
CA GLN A 33 2.77 -8.01 17.61
C GLN A 33 3.97 -7.41 16.85
N LEU A 34 5.02 -6.99 17.55
CA LEU A 34 6.25 -6.46 16.95
C LEU A 34 6.84 -7.37 15.85
N PRO A 35 7.10 -8.67 16.10
CA PRO A 35 7.65 -9.54 15.07
C PRO A 35 6.68 -9.74 13.90
N LEU A 36 5.37 -9.75 14.14
CA LEU A 36 4.37 -9.85 13.07
C LEU A 36 4.40 -8.61 12.17
N LEU A 37 4.41 -7.42 12.74
CA LEU A 37 4.51 -6.16 11.98
C LEU A 37 5.79 -6.10 11.16
N ALA A 38 6.92 -6.48 11.75
CA ALA A 38 8.20 -6.56 11.05
C ALA A 38 8.15 -7.57 9.90
N GLN A 39 7.51 -8.73 10.10
CA GLN A 39 7.31 -9.73 9.06
C GLN A 39 6.45 -9.18 7.91
N HIS A 40 5.31 -8.55 8.18
CA HIS A 40 4.47 -7.96 7.14
C HIS A 40 5.21 -6.89 6.34
N ALA A 41 5.95 -6.01 7.02
CA ALA A 41 6.79 -5.01 6.36
C ALA A 41 7.89 -5.65 5.49
N GLY A 42 8.51 -6.72 5.98
CA GLY A 42 9.51 -7.49 5.25
C GLY A 42 8.94 -8.14 3.99
N ILE A 43 7.76 -8.77 4.08
CA ILE A 43 7.08 -9.36 2.92
C ILE A 43 6.67 -8.32 1.90
N ARG A 44 6.10 -7.18 2.34
CA ARG A 44 5.73 -6.07 1.45
C ARG A 44 6.96 -5.59 0.66
N ARG A 45 8.08 -5.36 1.35
CA ARG A 45 9.34 -4.94 0.71
C ARG A 45 9.87 -5.99 -0.27
N LYS A 46 9.84 -7.27 0.12
CA LYS A 46 10.30 -8.36 -0.76
C LYS A 46 9.45 -8.47 -2.01
N ALA A 47 8.12 -8.36 -1.87
CA ALA A 47 7.18 -8.37 -2.98
C ALA A 47 7.44 -7.19 -3.93
N TRP A 48 7.60 -5.98 -3.39
CA TRP A 48 7.94 -4.78 -4.16
C TRP A 48 9.22 -4.96 -4.98
N ASN A 49 10.32 -5.35 -4.34
CA ASN A 49 11.62 -5.51 -5.02
C ASN A 49 11.53 -6.58 -6.11
N TRP A 50 10.88 -7.71 -5.80
CA TRP A 50 10.68 -8.80 -6.75
C TRP A 50 9.88 -8.37 -7.97
N SER A 51 8.83 -7.56 -7.79
CA SER A 51 8.02 -7.06 -8.91
C SER A 51 8.75 -5.97 -9.69
N LEU A 52 9.47 -5.08 -9.00
CA LEU A 52 10.24 -4.01 -9.63
C LEU A 52 11.31 -4.57 -10.57
N GLU A 53 12.04 -5.60 -10.14
CA GLU A 53 13.03 -6.31 -10.98
C GLU A 53 12.39 -6.82 -12.28
N ARG A 54 11.23 -7.47 -12.19
CA ARG A 54 10.53 -8.06 -13.35
C ARG A 54 9.95 -7.02 -14.29
N VAL A 55 9.44 -5.93 -13.75
CA VAL A 55 8.96 -4.80 -14.55
C VAL A 55 10.13 -4.13 -15.26
N LYS A 56 11.28 -3.98 -14.59
CA LYS A 56 12.50 -3.43 -15.19
C LYS A 56 13.02 -4.30 -16.33
N ASP A 57 12.98 -5.62 -16.16
CA ASP A 57 13.39 -6.60 -17.16
C ASP A 57 12.32 -6.83 -18.24
N ARG A 58 11.18 -6.12 -18.17
CA ARG A 58 10.04 -6.20 -19.08
C ARG A 58 9.40 -7.59 -19.16
N GLU A 59 9.59 -8.42 -18.15
CA GLU A 59 8.97 -9.74 -18.04
C GLU A 59 7.47 -9.64 -17.77
N ILE A 60 7.08 -8.67 -16.96
CA ILE A 60 5.69 -8.42 -16.54
C ILE A 60 5.43 -6.92 -16.58
N ARG A 61 4.22 -6.50 -16.96
CA ARG A 61 3.83 -5.09 -16.89
C ARG A 61 3.63 -4.66 -15.45
N ALA A 62 3.74 -3.36 -15.19
CA ALA A 62 3.41 -2.74 -13.90
C ALA A 62 1.88 -2.74 -13.66
N ASN A 63 1.30 -3.93 -13.55
CA ASN A 63 -0.13 -4.15 -13.37
C ASN A 63 -0.34 -5.02 -12.12
N GLY A 64 -1.05 -4.49 -11.13
CA GLY A 64 -1.25 -5.13 -9.82
C GLY A 64 -1.77 -6.58 -9.93
N PRO A 65 -2.91 -6.83 -10.61
CA PRO A 65 -3.41 -8.18 -10.85
C PRO A 65 -2.43 -9.15 -11.51
N GLU A 66 -1.68 -8.73 -12.55
CA GLU A 66 -0.70 -9.59 -13.24
C GLU A 66 0.46 -9.96 -12.31
N LEU A 67 1.01 -8.97 -11.61
CA LEU A 67 2.08 -9.16 -10.63
C LEU A 67 1.63 -10.09 -9.49
N HIS A 68 0.41 -9.91 -8.99
CA HIS A 68 -0.15 -10.75 -7.94
C HIS A 68 -0.30 -12.22 -8.39
N LYS A 69 -0.71 -12.46 -9.64
CA LYS A 69 -0.80 -13.81 -10.21
C LYS A 69 0.57 -14.48 -10.31
N ALA A 70 1.56 -13.76 -10.86
CA ALA A 70 2.92 -14.28 -11.00
C ALA A 70 3.59 -14.54 -9.65
N TRP A 71 3.40 -13.64 -8.67
CA TRP A 71 3.89 -13.82 -7.31
C TRP A 71 3.32 -15.07 -6.66
N ASN A 72 2.02 -15.34 -6.82
CA ASN A 72 1.37 -16.51 -6.23
C ASN A 72 1.88 -17.85 -6.79
N GLN A 73 2.46 -17.85 -7.99
CA GLN A 73 3.16 -19.01 -8.54
C GLN A 73 4.58 -19.11 -7.97
N TRP A 74 5.36 -18.03 -8.11
CA TRP A 74 6.77 -17.99 -7.70
C TRP A 74 6.99 -18.22 -6.19
N LYS A 75 6.13 -17.66 -5.34
CA LYS A 75 6.30 -17.68 -3.88
C LYS A 75 6.22 -19.07 -3.27
N LYS A 76 5.56 -20.02 -3.94
CA LYS A 76 5.39 -21.39 -3.43
C LYS A 76 6.74 -22.09 -3.29
N GLU A 77 7.65 -21.83 -4.23
CA GLU A 77 8.99 -22.44 -4.27
C GLU A 77 10.04 -21.54 -3.59
N ASN A 78 9.93 -20.22 -3.79
CA ASN A 78 11.02 -19.30 -3.43
C ASN A 78 10.78 -18.51 -2.13
N ALA A 79 9.54 -18.44 -1.66
CA ALA A 79 9.18 -17.67 -0.47
C ALA A 79 8.03 -18.32 0.32
N PRO A 80 8.18 -19.58 0.78
CA PRO A 80 7.11 -20.27 1.51
C PRO A 80 6.73 -19.54 2.81
N TYR A 81 7.69 -18.86 3.44
CA TYR A 81 7.49 -18.02 4.62
C TYR A 81 6.52 -16.84 4.41
N SER A 82 6.23 -16.46 3.15
CA SER A 82 5.24 -15.42 2.84
C SER A 82 3.82 -15.79 3.26
N SER A 83 3.52 -17.09 3.41
CA SER A 83 2.24 -17.60 3.93
C SER A 83 1.96 -17.23 5.39
N LEU A 84 2.99 -16.90 6.16
CA LEU A 84 2.86 -16.42 7.54
C LEU A 84 2.34 -14.99 7.61
N SER A 85 2.43 -14.25 6.50
CA SER A 85 1.89 -12.90 6.39
C SER A 85 0.49 -12.89 5.76
N SER A 86 -0.24 -11.81 6.00
CA SER A 86 -1.53 -11.56 5.37
C SER A 86 -1.36 -11.41 3.86
N LYS A 87 -2.36 -11.91 3.11
CA LYS A 87 -2.49 -11.73 1.66
C LYS A 87 -2.32 -10.27 1.23
N CYS A 88 -2.79 -9.33 2.04
CA CYS A 88 -2.77 -7.91 1.69
C CYS A 88 -1.34 -7.34 1.66
N ALA A 89 -0.39 -7.88 2.45
CA ALA A 89 0.97 -7.35 2.51
C ALA A 89 1.66 -7.32 1.13
N PRO A 90 1.69 -8.41 0.34
CA PRO A 90 2.19 -8.36 -1.03
C PRO A 90 1.21 -7.67 -2.00
N GLN A 91 -0.11 -7.82 -1.82
CA GLN A 91 -1.10 -7.23 -2.73
C GLN A 91 -0.99 -5.69 -2.79
N GLU A 92 -0.89 -5.03 -1.64
CA GLU A 92 -0.73 -3.57 -1.58
C GLU A 92 0.60 -3.13 -2.21
N ALA A 93 1.69 -3.90 -2.08
CA ALA A 93 2.94 -3.59 -2.75
C ALA A 93 2.78 -3.56 -4.29
N PHE A 94 1.97 -4.45 -4.85
CA PHE A 94 1.74 -4.48 -6.29
C PHE A 94 0.84 -3.34 -6.77
N SER A 95 -0.17 -2.97 -5.96
CA SER A 95 -1.01 -1.78 -6.22
C SER A 95 -0.16 -0.51 -6.19
N ASP A 96 0.63 -0.31 -5.13
CA ASP A 96 1.51 0.85 -5.01
C ASP A 96 2.49 0.95 -6.19
N LEU A 97 2.99 -0.20 -6.70
CA LEU A 97 3.92 -0.22 -7.82
C LEU A 97 3.22 0.21 -9.11
N ALA A 98 2.01 -0.31 -9.36
CA ALA A 98 1.21 0.09 -10.50
C ALA A 98 0.91 1.60 -10.46
N ASP A 99 0.47 2.11 -9.30
CA ASP A 99 0.18 3.53 -9.08
C ASP A 99 1.44 4.40 -9.25
N ALA A 100 2.60 3.93 -8.79
CA ALA A 100 3.86 4.64 -8.96
C ALA A 100 4.27 4.74 -10.44
N PHE A 101 4.11 3.67 -11.21
CA PHE A 101 4.41 3.68 -12.65
C PHE A 101 3.41 4.53 -13.44
N GLU A 102 2.13 4.43 -13.12
CA GLU A 102 1.08 5.27 -13.72
C GLU A 102 1.34 6.75 -13.43
N SER A 103 1.62 7.09 -12.16
CA SER A 103 1.95 8.46 -11.75
C SER A 103 3.20 8.99 -12.44
N HIS A 104 4.24 8.16 -12.56
CA HIS A 104 5.47 8.55 -13.24
C HIS A 104 5.23 8.92 -14.71
N TRP A 105 4.40 8.15 -15.42
CA TRP A 105 4.13 8.37 -16.83
C TRP A 105 3.07 9.45 -17.10
N ASN A 106 2.07 9.57 -16.22
CA ASN A 106 0.99 10.55 -16.36
C ASN A 106 1.41 11.95 -15.90
N ASN A 107 2.17 12.04 -14.81
CA ASN A 107 2.53 13.35 -14.25
C ASN A 107 3.93 13.82 -14.66
N GLY A 108 4.82 12.96 -15.18
CA GLY A 108 6.16 13.33 -15.68
C GLY A 108 7.07 14.11 -14.72
N SER A 109 6.61 14.36 -13.49
CA SER A 109 7.06 15.46 -12.63
C SER A 109 6.92 15.08 -11.16
N LEU A 110 7.39 13.90 -10.79
CA LEU A 110 7.88 13.70 -9.42
C LEU A 110 9.32 13.23 -9.57
N CYS A 111 10.19 14.22 -9.73
CA CYS A 111 11.61 14.11 -9.46
C CYS A 111 11.77 13.52 -8.06
N LEU A 112 12.27 12.30 -7.97
CA LEU A 112 13.04 11.86 -6.81
C LEU A 112 14.43 12.52 -6.87
#